data_AF-A0A7W0J262-F1
#
_entry.id   AF-A0A7W0J262-F1
#
_cell.length_a   1.000
_cell.length_b   1.000
_cell.length_c   1.000
_cell.angle_alpha   90.00
_cell.angle_beta   90.00
_cell.angle_gamma   90.00
#
_symmetry.space_group_name_H-M   'P 1'
#
loop_
_entity.id
_entity.type
_entity.pdbx_description
1 polymer ?
#
loop_
_entity_poly.entity_id
_entity_poly.type
_entity_poly.pdbx_seq_one_letter_code
_entity_poly.pdbx_strand_id
1 'polypeptide(L)'
;MRYLFQAILFLLLLSTLLYAGEGIIEKEITYTVAKGDYGELIEGKLGISWADIATANSINPRAPLARGQALKVKFRRIIPARIDNGIVINIPDRTLYRFSEGKLKDYYFISAGKPTWQTPLGEFTIKNKAKDPTWYVPVSIQKEMADSGQDVIMEIPSGHENPLGEYWLQLSLQGIGLHGTNAPHSIYKFRSHGCMRLRPEVAEFLFNDVVVGTKRDSHV
;
A
#
# COMPACT_ATOMS: atom_id res chain seq x y z
N MET A 1 14.11 -25.42 -1.01
CA MET A 1 14.74 -24.81 -2.20
C MET A 1 14.90 -23.32 -1.93
N ARG A 2 16.15 -22.88 -1.75
CA ARG A 2 16.50 -21.50 -1.37
C ARG A 2 16.20 -20.54 -2.53
N TYR A 3 15.36 -19.54 -2.29
CA TYR A 3 15.20 -18.41 -3.21
C TYR A 3 16.51 -17.61 -3.24
N LEU A 4 17.20 -17.71 -4.38
CA LEU A 4 18.40 -16.96 -4.69
C LEU A 4 17.98 -15.49 -4.84
N PHE A 5 18.47 -14.63 -3.94
CA PHE A 5 18.32 -13.18 -4.00
C PHE A 5 18.75 -12.64 -5.37
N GLN A 6 17.79 -12.27 -6.21
CA GLN A 6 18.02 -11.19 -7.16
C GLN A 6 17.84 -9.90 -6.37
N ALA A 7 18.95 -9.38 -5.86
CA ALA A 7 19.05 -8.00 -5.42
C ALA A 7 18.72 -7.12 -6.65
N ILE A 8 17.47 -6.72 -6.78
CA ILE A 8 17.08 -5.61 -7.64
C ILE A 8 17.70 -4.39 -6.97
N LEU A 9 18.84 -3.99 -7.51
CA LEU A 9 19.55 -2.76 -7.22
C LEU A 9 18.54 -1.61 -7.29
N PHE A 10 18.03 -1.20 -6.14
CA PHE A 10 17.26 0.03 -6.02
C PHE A 10 18.24 1.14 -6.34
N LEU A 11 18.14 1.69 -7.54
CA LEU A 11 18.95 2.83 -7.95
C LEU A 11 18.64 3.97 -6.98
N LEU A 12 19.58 4.25 -6.07
CA LEU A 12 19.67 5.49 -5.31
C LEU A 12 19.81 6.63 -6.32
N LEU A 13 18.68 7.17 -6.77
CA LEU A 13 18.62 8.46 -7.43
C LEU A 13 18.72 9.53 -6.36
N LEU A 14 19.95 9.74 -5.90
CA LEU A 14 20.35 10.94 -5.18
C LEU A 14 20.49 12.07 -6.19
N SER A 15 19.48 12.93 -6.29
CA SER A 15 19.60 14.39 -6.36
C SER A 15 18.38 15.03 -7.05
N THR A 16 17.40 15.42 -6.24
CA THR A 16 16.82 16.77 -6.30
C THR A 16 16.32 17.08 -4.89
N LEU A 17 16.63 18.30 -4.42
CA LEU A 17 16.25 18.82 -3.11
C LEU A 17 14.78 18.47 -2.80
N LEU A 18 14.55 17.76 -1.69
CA LEU A 18 13.28 17.79 -1.01
C LEU A 18 13.06 19.23 -0.51
N TYR A 19 12.20 20.00 -1.18
CA TYR A 19 11.55 21.12 -0.51
C TYR A 19 10.53 20.56 0.50
N ALA A 20 11.02 19.96 1.58
CA ALA A 20 10.22 19.58 2.74
C ALA A 20 9.71 20.82 3.53
N GLY A 21 9.91 22.03 3.01
CA GLY A 21 9.49 23.30 3.61
C GLY A 21 7.99 23.61 3.44
N GLU A 22 7.32 23.15 2.38
CA GLU A 22 5.99 23.68 2.01
C GLU A 22 4.82 22.69 2.17
N GLY A 23 5.04 21.52 2.77
CA GLY A 23 3.95 20.53 2.93
C GLY A 23 3.52 19.88 1.61
N ILE A 24 4.37 19.91 0.58
CA ILE A 24 4.14 19.27 -0.72
C ILE A 24 5.31 18.35 -1.05
N ILE A 25 5.00 17.19 -1.61
CA ILE A 25 5.96 16.31 -2.28
C ILE A 25 5.76 16.49 -3.78
N GLU A 26 6.74 17.06 -4.47
CA GLU A 26 6.75 17.15 -5.93
C GLU A 26 7.99 16.44 -6.48
N LYS A 27 7.81 15.53 -7.45
CA LYS A 27 8.90 14.79 -8.07
C LYS A 27 8.57 14.46 -9.52
N GLU A 28 9.55 14.57 -10.40
CA GLU A 28 9.48 14.05 -11.76
C GLU A 28 10.50 12.92 -11.88
N ILE A 29 10.08 11.78 -12.42
CA ILE A 29 10.93 10.61 -12.65
C ILE A 29 10.72 10.06 -14.05
N THR A 30 11.68 9.25 -14.48
CA THR A 30 11.46 8.28 -15.56
C THR A 30 11.38 6.88 -14.96
N TYR A 31 10.23 6.23 -15.11
CA TYR A 31 10.03 4.83 -14.77
C TYR A 31 10.37 3.94 -15.96
N THR A 32 11.17 2.90 -15.74
CA THR A 32 11.49 1.91 -16.78
C THR A 32 10.62 0.68 -16.59
N VAL A 33 9.80 0.35 -17.59
CA VAL A 33 8.88 -0.80 -17.55
C VAL A 33 9.65 -2.10 -17.32
N ALA A 34 9.30 -2.80 -16.24
CA ALA A 34 9.88 -4.09 -15.88
C ALA A 34 9.13 -5.26 -16.55
N LYS A 35 9.73 -6.45 -16.51
CA LYS A 35 9.04 -7.67 -16.99
C LYS A 35 7.80 -7.94 -16.13
N GLY A 36 6.66 -8.19 -16.78
CA GLY A 36 5.39 -8.48 -16.10
C GLY A 36 4.64 -7.23 -15.63
N ASP A 37 5.15 -6.03 -15.92
CA ASP A 37 4.41 -4.80 -15.67
C ASP A 37 3.19 -4.68 -16.59
N TYR A 38 2.11 -4.23 -15.99
CA TYR A 38 0.90 -3.76 -16.65
C TYR A 38 0.36 -2.58 -15.85
N GLY A 39 -0.60 -1.85 -16.43
CA GLY A 39 -1.04 -0.55 -15.92
C GLY A 39 -1.38 -0.53 -14.43
N GLU A 40 -2.22 -1.45 -13.96
CA GLU A 40 -2.61 -1.48 -12.54
C GLU A 40 -1.45 -1.80 -11.60
N LEU A 41 -0.51 -2.65 -12.02
CA LEU A 41 0.69 -2.94 -11.23
C LEU A 41 1.62 -1.73 -11.14
N ILE A 42 1.78 -0.98 -12.24
CA ILE A 42 2.52 0.29 -12.25
C ILE A 42 1.83 1.33 -11.36
N GLU A 43 0.50 1.40 -11.39
CA GLU A 43 -0.27 2.27 -10.51
C GLU A 43 -0.04 1.97 -9.04
N GLY A 44 -0.08 0.70 -8.63
CA GLY A 44 0.24 0.31 -7.25
C GLY A 44 1.71 0.59 -6.86
N LYS A 45 2.62 0.65 -7.84
CA LYS A 45 4.02 1.00 -7.61
C LYS A 45 4.24 2.49 -7.40
N LEU A 46 3.56 3.30 -8.21
CA LEU A 46 3.82 4.73 -8.36
C LEU A 46 2.79 5.62 -7.69
N GLY A 47 1.61 5.09 -7.34
CA GLY A 47 0.54 5.89 -6.77
C GLY A 47 0.02 6.92 -7.76
N ILE A 48 -0.03 6.62 -9.04
CA ILE A 48 -0.70 7.46 -10.03
C ILE A 48 -1.50 6.53 -10.92
N SER A 49 -2.72 6.95 -11.28
CA SER A 49 -3.58 6.12 -12.10
C SER A 49 -2.88 5.79 -13.43
N TRP A 50 -3.06 4.56 -13.90
CA TRP A 50 -2.50 4.18 -15.19
C TRP A 50 -2.99 5.09 -16.32
N ALA A 51 -4.24 5.56 -16.25
CA ALA A 51 -4.82 6.49 -17.21
C ALA A 51 -4.06 7.82 -17.27
N ASP A 52 -3.68 8.38 -16.13
CA ASP A 52 -2.92 9.63 -16.07
C ASP A 52 -1.50 9.45 -16.60
N ILE A 53 -0.83 8.34 -16.24
CA ILE A 53 0.51 8.01 -16.76
C ILE A 53 0.46 7.83 -18.28
N ALA A 54 -0.50 7.06 -18.78
CA ALA A 54 -0.66 6.83 -20.22
C ALA A 54 -0.92 8.14 -20.97
N THR A 55 -1.80 8.99 -20.44
CA THR A 55 -2.12 10.32 -21.02
C THR A 55 -0.87 11.21 -21.05
N ALA A 56 -0.13 11.31 -19.94
CA ALA A 56 1.09 12.12 -19.84
C ALA A 56 2.22 11.65 -20.77
N ASN A 57 2.18 10.40 -21.21
CA ASN A 57 3.15 9.82 -22.14
C ASN A 57 2.60 9.65 -23.57
N SER A 58 1.38 10.13 -23.83
CA SER A 58 0.69 9.95 -25.13
C SER A 58 0.59 8.49 -25.58
N ILE A 59 0.39 7.58 -24.63
CA ILE A 59 0.25 6.12 -24.86
C ILE A 59 -1.23 5.74 -24.80
N ASN A 60 -1.68 4.84 -25.67
CA ASN A 60 -2.99 4.21 -25.52
C ASN A 60 -2.99 3.33 -24.25
N PRO A 61 -3.86 3.58 -23.26
CA PRO A 61 -3.85 2.85 -21.98
C PRO A 61 -4.15 1.35 -22.12
N ARG A 62 -4.68 0.90 -23.26
CA ARG A 62 -4.92 -0.52 -23.58
C ARG A 62 -3.80 -1.16 -24.40
N ALA A 63 -2.82 -0.38 -24.86
CA ALA A 63 -1.70 -0.93 -25.60
C ALA A 63 -0.78 -1.74 -24.67
N PRO A 64 -0.16 -2.82 -25.18
CA PRO A 64 0.84 -3.56 -24.42
C PRO A 64 2.05 -2.68 -24.10
N LEU A 65 2.65 -2.91 -22.94
CA LEU A 65 3.87 -2.23 -22.51
C LEU A 65 5.10 -3.04 -22.88
N ALA A 66 6.11 -2.38 -23.45
CA ALA A 66 7.38 -3.02 -23.78
C ALA A 66 8.32 -2.96 -22.57
N ARG A 67 8.96 -4.08 -22.24
CA ARG A 67 10.05 -4.10 -21.24
C ARG A 67 11.13 -3.09 -21.66
N GLY A 68 11.58 -2.26 -20.72
CA GLY A 68 12.57 -1.21 -20.97
C GLY A 68 11.98 0.10 -21.49
N GLN A 69 10.68 0.15 -21.80
CA GLN A 69 10.01 1.38 -22.17
C GLN A 69 10.11 2.40 -21.03
N ALA A 70 10.50 3.62 -21.36
CA ALA A 70 10.59 4.73 -20.43
C ALA A 70 9.23 5.46 -20.35
N LEU A 71 8.74 5.67 -19.13
CA LEU A 71 7.52 6.42 -18.83
C LEU A 71 7.90 7.63 -17.98
N LYS A 72 7.56 8.83 -18.43
CA LYS A 72 7.66 10.06 -17.64
C LYS A 72 6.53 10.09 -16.63
N VAL A 73 6.86 10.33 -15.37
CA VAL A 73 5.87 10.34 -14.28
C VAL A 73 6.14 11.52 -13.38
N LYS A 74 5.11 12.37 -13.20
CA LYS A 74 5.15 13.52 -12.30
C LYS A 74 4.20 13.29 -11.13
N PHE A 75 4.75 13.36 -9.92
CA PHE A 75 4.00 13.29 -8.67
C PHE A 75 3.89 14.68 -8.06
N ARG A 76 2.70 15.00 -7.56
CA ARG A 76 2.47 16.14 -6.66
C ARG A 76 1.48 15.71 -5.59
N ARG A 77 1.89 15.75 -4.32
CA ARG A 77 1.07 15.33 -3.17
C ARG A 77 1.15 16.36 -2.06
N ILE A 78 0.04 16.55 -1.36
CA ILE A 78 0.00 17.35 -0.14
C ILE A 78 0.33 16.42 1.02
N ILE A 79 1.36 16.76 1.78
CA ILE A 79 1.70 16.08 3.03
C ILE A 79 0.59 16.44 4.03
N PRO A 80 -0.05 15.45 4.68
CA PRO A 80 -1.09 15.72 5.66
C PRO A 80 -0.53 16.48 6.88
N ALA A 81 -1.42 16.87 7.80
CA ALA A 81 -1.03 17.53 9.05
C ALA A 81 0.13 16.78 9.73
N ARG A 82 1.22 17.52 10.00
CA ARG A 82 2.44 16.94 10.56
C ARG A 82 2.19 16.59 12.03
N ILE A 83 2.58 15.39 12.40
CA ILE A 83 2.65 14.94 13.79
C ILE A 83 4.12 14.75 14.19
N ASP A 84 4.42 14.78 15.49
CA ASP A 84 5.81 14.60 15.95
C ASP A 84 6.34 13.21 15.61
N ASN A 85 5.62 12.16 16.00
CA ASN A 85 6.02 10.78 15.78
C ASN A 85 4.79 9.91 15.51
N GLY A 86 4.86 9.09 14.46
CA GLY A 86 3.83 8.09 14.16
C GLY A 86 3.50 8.00 12.69
N ILE A 87 2.29 7.52 12.41
CA ILE A 87 1.78 7.25 11.07
C ILE A 87 0.53 8.08 10.83
N VAL A 88 0.43 8.75 9.69
CA VAL A 88 -0.80 9.37 9.20
C VAL A 88 -1.23 8.67 7.91
N ILE A 89 -2.47 8.22 7.84
CA ILE A 89 -3.06 7.62 6.64
C ILE A 89 -4.04 8.62 6.04
N ASN A 90 -3.71 9.11 4.84
CA ASN A 90 -4.64 9.87 4.02
C ASN A 90 -5.38 8.88 3.10
N ILE A 91 -6.66 8.69 3.35
CA ILE A 91 -7.47 7.68 2.66
C ILE A 91 -7.75 8.07 1.20
N PRO A 92 -8.20 9.30 0.87
CA PRO A 92 -8.38 9.72 -0.51
C PRO A 92 -7.09 9.67 -1.34
N ASP A 93 -5.97 10.00 -0.72
CA ASP A 93 -4.64 9.95 -1.34
C ASP A 93 -4.03 8.53 -1.35
N ARG A 94 -4.68 7.57 -0.68
CA ARG A 94 -4.27 6.17 -0.53
C ARG A 94 -2.80 6.04 -0.15
N THR A 95 -2.36 6.86 0.80
CA THR A 95 -0.97 6.95 1.19
C THR A 95 -0.83 6.95 2.71
N LEU A 96 0.11 6.14 3.17
CA LEU A 96 0.62 6.10 4.53
C LEU A 96 1.85 6.99 4.60
N TYR A 97 1.84 7.97 5.49
CA TYR A 97 2.94 8.90 5.75
C TYR A 97 3.52 8.61 7.14
N ARG A 98 4.84 8.49 7.26
CA ARG A 98 5.50 8.31 8.56
C ARG A 98 6.26 9.54 8.98
N PHE A 99 6.07 9.92 10.23
CA PHE A 99 6.71 11.07 10.82
C PHE A 99 7.59 10.66 11.98
N SER A 100 8.73 11.32 12.11
CA SER A 100 9.53 11.31 13.33
C SER A 100 10.22 12.65 13.50
N GLU A 101 10.23 13.13 14.75
CA GLU A 101 10.70 14.48 15.12
C GLU A 101 10.05 15.59 14.29
N GLY A 102 8.74 15.47 14.01
CA GLY A 102 7.96 16.46 13.26
C GLY A 102 8.27 16.50 11.76
N LYS A 103 9.13 15.59 11.27
CA LYS A 103 9.56 15.52 9.87
C LYS A 103 8.99 14.27 9.21
N LEU A 104 8.56 14.42 7.95
CA LEU A 104 8.23 13.27 7.11
C LEU A 104 9.50 12.44 6.89
N LYS A 105 9.47 11.17 7.26
CA LYS A 105 10.56 10.21 7.04
C LYS A 105 10.41 9.51 5.70
N ASP A 106 9.25 8.92 5.48
CA ASP A 106 8.92 8.15 4.28
C ASP A 106 7.40 8.10 4.07
N TYR A 107 6.98 7.58 2.92
CA TYR A 107 5.58 7.36 2.59
C TYR A 107 5.42 6.11 1.71
N TYR A 108 4.25 5.47 1.79
CA TYR A 108 3.94 4.25 1.06
C TYR A 108 2.50 4.24 0.56
N PHE A 109 2.29 3.73 -0.65
CA PHE A 109 0.95 3.55 -1.20
C PHE A 109 0.24 2.36 -0.58
N ILE A 110 -1.04 2.54 -0.31
CA ILE A 110 -1.90 1.52 0.30
C ILE A 110 -3.10 1.22 -0.59
N SER A 111 -3.73 0.07 -0.38
CA SER A 111 -5.17 -0.06 -0.67
C SER A 111 -5.97 0.39 0.53
N ALA A 112 -7.17 0.92 0.29
CA ALA A 112 -8.14 1.24 1.32
C ALA A 112 -9.46 0.50 1.08
N GLY A 113 -10.38 0.65 2.04
CA GLY A 113 -11.71 0.03 2.00
C GLY A 113 -12.54 0.43 0.79
N LYS A 114 -13.29 -0.51 0.22
CA LYS A 114 -14.29 -0.23 -0.83
C LYS A 114 -15.37 0.72 -0.30
N PRO A 115 -16.13 1.46 -1.15
CA PRO A 115 -17.16 2.38 -0.69
C PRO A 115 -18.21 1.76 0.25
N THR A 116 -18.53 0.47 0.06
CA THR A 116 -19.45 -0.30 0.91
C THR A 116 -18.80 -0.86 2.18
N TRP A 117 -17.48 -0.76 2.31
CA TRP A 117 -16.71 -1.21 3.46
C TRP A 117 -15.48 -0.32 3.68
N GLN A 118 -15.74 0.88 4.18
CA GLN A 118 -14.74 1.94 4.26
C GLN A 118 -13.67 1.62 5.31
N THR A 119 -12.47 2.15 5.06
CA THR A 119 -11.43 2.18 6.09
C THR A 119 -11.85 3.14 7.21
N PRO A 120 -11.81 2.71 8.49
CA PRO A 120 -12.26 3.55 9.59
C PRO A 120 -11.35 4.77 9.79
N LEU A 121 -11.99 5.90 10.11
CA LEU A 121 -11.34 7.17 10.45
C LEU A 121 -11.03 7.25 11.94
N GLY A 122 -10.05 8.09 12.29
CA GLY A 122 -9.67 8.40 13.66
C GLY A 122 -8.29 7.90 14.07
N GLU A 123 -8.03 8.04 15.37
CA GLU A 123 -6.76 7.70 16.00
C GLU A 123 -6.75 6.25 16.51
N PHE A 124 -5.67 5.56 16.19
CA PHE A 124 -5.42 4.17 16.53
C PHE A 124 -3.97 3.98 16.97
N THR A 125 -3.66 2.81 17.52
CA THR A 125 -2.28 2.39 17.80
C THR A 125 -2.04 1.02 17.23
N ILE A 126 -0.79 0.68 16.88
CA ILE A 126 -0.43 -0.72 16.64
C ILE A 126 -0.53 -1.50 17.95
N LYS A 127 -1.46 -2.46 18.03
CA LYS A 127 -1.67 -3.29 19.23
C LYS A 127 -0.87 -4.58 19.21
N ASN A 128 -0.76 -5.21 18.06
CA ASN A 128 -0.09 -6.48 17.91
C ASN A 128 0.49 -6.62 16.51
N LYS A 129 1.43 -7.55 16.35
CA LYS A 129 2.07 -7.86 15.08
C LYS A 129 2.18 -9.37 14.94
N ALA A 130 1.91 -9.90 13.75
CA ALA A 130 2.08 -11.31 13.44
C ALA A 130 2.82 -11.48 12.12
N LYS A 131 3.83 -12.37 12.13
CA LYS A 131 4.46 -12.89 10.92
C LYS A 131 3.77 -14.19 10.53
N ASP A 132 3.62 -14.43 9.23
CA ASP A 132 2.96 -15.59 8.64
C ASP A 132 1.57 -15.83 9.26
N PRO A 133 0.67 -14.83 9.23
CA PRO A 133 -0.63 -14.92 9.89
C PRO A 133 -1.55 -15.93 9.18
N THR A 134 -2.28 -16.73 9.95
CA THR A 134 -3.53 -17.34 9.44
C THR A 134 -4.60 -16.27 9.32
N TRP A 135 -5.28 -16.21 8.17
CA TRP A 135 -6.44 -15.34 8.01
C TRP A 135 -7.70 -16.07 8.43
N TYR A 136 -8.21 -15.75 9.61
CA TYR A 136 -9.55 -16.14 10.02
C TYR A 136 -10.56 -15.23 9.33
N VAL A 137 -11.35 -15.79 8.42
CA VAL A 137 -12.26 -15.02 7.57
C VAL A 137 -13.35 -14.41 8.46
N PRO A 138 -13.56 -13.08 8.45
CA PRO A 138 -14.63 -12.45 9.22
C PRO A 138 -16.02 -12.99 8.86
N VAL A 139 -16.90 -13.12 9.85
CA VAL A 139 -18.29 -13.61 9.67
C VAL A 139 -19.05 -12.84 8.59
N SER A 140 -18.80 -11.54 8.46
CA SER A 140 -19.41 -10.73 7.41
C SER A 140 -18.98 -11.13 5.99
N ILE A 141 -17.71 -11.52 5.81
CA ILE A 141 -17.19 -12.00 4.52
C ILE A 141 -17.69 -13.42 4.26
N GLN A 142 -17.77 -14.26 5.29
CA GLN A 142 -18.40 -15.59 5.18
C GLN A 142 -19.85 -15.47 4.72
N LYS A 143 -20.59 -14.48 5.24
CA LYS A 143 -21.95 -14.18 4.79
C LYS A 143 -21.99 -13.68 3.34
N GLU A 144 -21.08 -12.81 2.92
CA GLU A 144 -20.95 -12.37 1.52
C GLU A 144 -20.70 -13.57 0.57
N MET A 145 -19.87 -14.54 0.98
CA MET A 145 -19.64 -15.79 0.24
C MET A 145 -20.92 -16.63 0.13
N ALA A 146 -21.59 -16.88 1.26
CA ALA A 146 -22.82 -17.67 1.29
C ALA A 146 -23.95 -17.03 0.45
N ASP A 147 -24.17 -15.72 0.59
CA ASP A 147 -25.20 -14.98 -0.13
C ASP A 147 -24.93 -14.94 -1.65
N SER A 148 -23.66 -15.11 -2.07
CA SER A 148 -23.26 -15.18 -3.48
C SER A 148 -23.13 -16.61 -4.03
N GLY A 149 -23.49 -17.62 -3.24
CA GLY A 149 -23.42 -19.03 -3.63
C GLY A 149 -22.00 -19.60 -3.73
N GLN A 150 -21.02 -18.94 -3.11
CA GLN A 150 -19.64 -19.44 -3.00
C GLN A 150 -19.49 -20.36 -1.79
N ASP A 151 -18.53 -21.28 -1.87
CA ASP A 151 -18.14 -22.09 -0.71
C ASP A 151 -17.62 -21.18 0.41
N VAL A 152 -18.15 -21.38 1.62
CA VAL A 152 -17.77 -20.58 2.78
C VAL A 152 -16.42 -21.07 3.31
N ILE A 153 -15.43 -20.18 3.25
CA ILE A 153 -14.09 -20.42 3.80
C ILE A 153 -14.02 -19.82 5.20
N MET A 154 -13.61 -20.64 6.18
CA MET A 154 -13.49 -20.21 7.57
C MET A 154 -12.13 -19.60 7.87
N GLU A 155 -11.08 -20.18 7.29
CA GLU A 155 -9.71 -19.74 7.47
C GLU A 155 -8.87 -20.03 6.22
N ILE A 156 -7.85 -19.20 6.02
CA ILE A 156 -6.79 -19.44 5.04
C ILE A 156 -5.46 -19.44 5.81
N PRO A 157 -4.72 -20.56 5.83
CA PRO A 157 -3.44 -20.61 6.52
C PRO A 157 -2.43 -19.66 5.88
N SER A 158 -1.32 -19.39 6.55
CA SER A 158 -0.21 -18.63 5.97
C SER A 158 0.28 -19.27 4.67
N GLY A 159 0.65 -18.45 3.68
CA GLY A 159 1.15 -18.92 2.38
C GLY A 159 0.72 -18.00 1.23
N HIS A 160 1.04 -18.41 0.01
CA HIS A 160 0.81 -17.61 -1.20
C HIS A 160 -0.66 -17.22 -1.42
N GLU A 161 -1.59 -18.09 -1.03
CA GLU A 161 -3.04 -17.84 -1.18
C GLU A 161 -3.62 -16.93 -0.09
N ASN A 162 -2.84 -16.61 0.95
CA ASN A 162 -3.32 -15.81 2.07
C ASN A 162 -3.39 -14.31 1.68
N PRO A 163 -4.57 -13.68 1.71
CA PRO A 163 -4.72 -12.28 1.31
C PRO A 163 -4.09 -11.29 2.29
N LEU A 164 -3.74 -11.73 3.50
CA LEU A 164 -2.99 -10.92 4.46
C LEU A 164 -1.51 -10.79 4.09
N GLY A 165 -0.99 -11.64 3.21
CA GLY A 165 0.44 -11.78 2.98
C GLY A 165 1.19 -12.30 4.22
N GLU A 166 2.49 -12.05 4.27
CA GLU A 166 3.37 -12.60 5.32
C GLU A 166 3.41 -11.76 6.61
N TYR A 167 2.87 -10.54 6.60
CA TYR A 167 3.00 -9.60 7.71
C TYR A 167 1.69 -8.89 8.03
N TRP A 168 1.31 -8.94 9.31
CA TRP A 168 0.12 -8.30 9.87
C TRP A 168 0.50 -7.36 11.02
N LEU A 169 -0.01 -6.13 10.98
CA LEU A 169 0.08 -5.14 12.06
C LEU A 169 -1.34 -4.74 12.47
N GLN A 170 -1.79 -5.31 13.59
CA GLN A 170 -3.11 -5.09 14.17
C GLN A 170 -3.25 -3.68 14.73
N LEU A 171 -4.33 -2.99 14.42
CA LEU A 171 -4.69 -1.73 15.07
C LEU A 171 -5.45 -1.94 16.38
N SER A 172 -5.58 -0.87 17.17
CA SER A 172 -6.43 -0.83 18.37
C SER A 172 -7.91 -1.08 18.11
N LEU A 173 -8.34 -0.94 16.86
CA LEU A 173 -9.63 -1.41 16.41
C LEU A 173 -9.51 -2.88 15.96
N GLN A 174 -10.21 -3.76 16.68
CA GLN A 174 -10.16 -5.19 16.42
C GLN A 174 -10.59 -5.52 14.98
N GLY A 175 -9.88 -6.46 14.35
CA GLY A 175 -10.15 -6.88 12.97
C GLY A 175 -9.66 -5.91 11.88
N ILE A 176 -9.11 -4.75 12.24
CA ILE A 176 -8.53 -3.80 11.29
C ILE A 176 -7.02 -3.73 11.46
N GLY A 177 -6.30 -3.75 10.34
CA GLY A 177 -4.83 -3.78 10.34
C GLY A 177 -4.21 -3.17 9.10
N LEU A 178 -2.90 -2.98 9.19
CA LEU A 178 -1.98 -2.83 8.06
C LEU A 178 -1.41 -4.22 7.75
N HIS A 179 -1.43 -4.64 6.49
CA HIS A 179 -0.92 -5.96 6.14
C HIS A 179 -0.39 -6.03 4.70
N GLY A 180 0.36 -7.06 4.39
CA GLY A 180 0.81 -7.36 3.02
C GLY A 180 -0.35 -7.73 2.10
N THR A 181 -0.06 -8.27 0.92
CA THR A 181 -1.11 -8.82 0.07
C THR A 181 -0.53 -9.81 -0.93
N ASN A 182 -1.29 -10.83 -1.29
CA ASN A 182 -1.00 -11.69 -2.44
C ASN A 182 -1.48 -11.09 -3.78
N ALA A 183 -2.17 -9.95 -3.74
CA ALA A 183 -2.68 -9.24 -4.91
C ALA A 183 -2.06 -7.83 -5.03
N PRO A 184 -0.78 -7.72 -5.43
CA PRO A 184 -0.05 -6.43 -5.44
C PRO A 184 -0.66 -5.38 -6.37
N HIS A 185 -1.41 -5.79 -7.40
CA HIS A 185 -2.17 -4.89 -8.27
C HIS A 185 -3.37 -4.20 -7.57
N SER A 186 -3.78 -4.69 -6.40
CA SER A 186 -4.83 -4.05 -5.61
C SER A 186 -4.35 -2.80 -4.89
N ILE A 187 -3.03 -2.58 -4.78
CA ILE A 187 -2.43 -1.41 -4.13
C ILE A 187 -2.81 -0.14 -4.88
N TYR A 188 -3.02 0.95 -4.13
CA TYR A 188 -3.51 2.23 -4.61
C TYR A 188 -4.96 2.19 -5.13
N LYS A 189 -5.78 1.24 -4.63
CA LYS A 189 -7.23 1.12 -4.94
C LYS A 189 -8.11 1.06 -3.70
N PHE A 190 -9.40 1.33 -3.87
CA PHE A 190 -10.45 1.10 -2.86
C PHE A 190 -11.05 -0.31 -3.04
N ARG A 191 -10.37 -1.33 -2.52
CA ARG A 191 -10.68 -2.75 -2.79
C ARG A 191 -10.78 -3.63 -1.54
N SER A 192 -10.38 -3.14 -0.38
CA SER A 192 -10.38 -3.97 0.84
C SER A 192 -11.72 -3.91 1.58
N HIS A 193 -11.86 -4.76 2.59
CA HIS A 193 -12.92 -4.69 3.60
C HIS A 193 -12.43 -3.88 4.82
N GLY A 194 -11.94 -2.66 4.57
CA GLY A 194 -11.56 -1.70 5.60
C GLY A 194 -10.08 -1.72 6.03
N CYS A 195 -9.40 -2.87 5.93
CA CYS A 195 -7.95 -2.95 6.20
C CYS A 195 -7.11 -2.20 5.16
N MET A 196 -5.91 -1.78 5.54
CA MET A 196 -4.97 -1.14 4.61
C MET A 196 -3.96 -2.16 4.11
N ARG A 197 -3.95 -2.40 2.80
CA ARG A 197 -3.02 -3.34 2.17
C ARG A 197 -1.76 -2.61 1.74
N LEU A 198 -0.62 -3.27 1.88
CA LEU A 198 0.71 -2.81 1.53
C LEU A 198 1.33 -3.81 0.55
N ARG A 199 2.27 -3.35 -0.28
CA ARG A 199 3.10 -4.29 -1.04
C ARG A 199 3.91 -5.16 -0.06
N PRO A 200 4.21 -6.43 -0.40
CA PRO A 200 4.89 -7.36 0.51
C PRO A 200 6.16 -6.78 1.14
N GLU A 201 7.02 -6.14 0.35
CA GLU A 201 8.29 -5.58 0.82
C GLU A 201 8.09 -4.38 1.77
N VAL A 202 7.00 -3.64 1.60
CA VAL A 202 6.64 -2.52 2.50
C VAL A 202 6.05 -3.07 3.80
N ALA A 203 5.21 -4.10 3.72
CA ALA A 203 4.66 -4.75 4.90
C ALA A 203 5.76 -5.34 5.78
N GLU A 204 6.75 -6.00 5.17
CA GLU A 204 7.95 -6.48 5.87
C GLU A 204 8.74 -5.35 6.52
N PHE A 205 9.03 -4.29 5.77
CA PHE A 205 9.76 -3.13 6.31
C PHE A 205 9.03 -2.52 7.52
N LEU A 206 7.74 -2.24 7.39
CA LEU A 206 6.93 -1.67 8.48
C LEU A 206 6.81 -2.64 9.64
N PHE A 207 6.71 -3.95 9.38
CA PHE A 207 6.73 -4.96 10.42
C PHE A 207 8.05 -4.94 11.20
N ASN A 208 9.20 -4.67 10.58
CA ASN A 208 10.45 -4.63 11.33
C ASN A 208 10.67 -3.29 12.05
N ASP A 209 10.23 -2.18 11.46
CA ASP A 209 10.53 -0.84 11.95
C ASP A 209 9.47 -0.30 12.96
N VAL A 210 8.19 -0.64 12.78
CA VAL A 210 7.12 -0.12 13.62
C VAL A 210 7.00 -0.89 14.93
N VAL A 211 7.00 -0.17 16.05
CA VAL A 211 6.91 -0.73 17.40
C VAL A 211 5.45 -0.81 17.85
N VAL A 212 5.12 -1.79 18.69
CA VAL A 212 3.80 -1.86 19.35
C VAL A 212 3.61 -0.58 20.18
N GLY A 213 2.42 0.03 20.08
CA GLY A 213 2.10 1.32 20.69
C GLY A 213 2.35 2.53 19.78
N THR A 214 2.99 2.38 18.60
CA THR A 214 3.08 3.47 17.63
C THR A 214 1.69 4.00 17.28
N LYS A 215 1.52 5.31 17.42
CA LYS A 215 0.28 6.02 17.08
C LYS A 215 0.09 6.05 15.56
N ARG A 216 -1.15 5.83 15.14
CA ARG A 216 -1.60 5.86 13.75
C ARG A 216 -2.88 6.68 13.69
N ASP A 217 -2.91 7.64 12.79
CA ASP A 217 -4.03 8.55 12.62
C ASP A 217 -4.58 8.48 11.19
N SER A 218 -5.90 8.56 11.04
CA SER A 218 -6.60 8.26 9.78
C SER A 218 -7.58 9.37 9.46
N HIS A 219 -7.31 10.06 8.36
CA HIS A 219 -8.04 11.26 7.99
C HIS A 219 -8.52 11.21 6.53
N VAL A 220 -9.55 12.02 6.28
CA VAL A 220 -10.06 12.34 4.93
C VAL A 220 -9.18 13.42 4.27
#